data_AF-W5TRA9-F1
#
_entry.id   AF-W5TRA9-F1
#
_cell.length_a   1.000
_cell.length_b   1.000
_cell.length_c   1.000
_cell.angle_alpha   90.00
_cell.angle_beta   90.00
_cell.angle_gamma   90.00
#
_symmetry.space_group_name_H-M   'P 1'
#
loop_
_entity.id
_entity.type
_entity.pdbx_description
1 polymer ?
#
loop_
_entity_poly.entity_id
_entity_poly.type
_entity_poly.pdbx_seq_one_letter_code
_entity_poly.pdbx_strand_id
1 'polypeptide(L)'
;MADIPPEFRGQPRSLAAMFAQVTTDARESLAIKRIVLAEPGTTHQGIWTVSRRDGSEFRSHFSCRIFAEARPGEPDRRVARGISQEVAMPRRGEPEPIVLLEHKLLESSTRPGEFRALINLQNLRLIRWVHGSAVPERIAWQGGAGEPEPMVHPEDRRVMIDMAKGLDRSSTAGTLRVRGVDGDWIRIDATANLVALERDVTAALVMFTLAELDT
;
A
#
# COMPACT_ATOMS: atom_id res chain seq x y z
N MET A 1 -13.58 -7.76 6.11
CA MET A 1 -12.32 -7.42 5.45
C MET A 1 -11.11 -7.94 6.19
N ALA A 2 -11.20 -8.41 7.44
CA ALA A 2 -9.98 -8.84 8.08
C ALA A 2 -10.24 -9.84 9.21
N ASP A 3 -9.38 -10.84 9.27
CA ASP A 3 -9.08 -11.59 10.49
C ASP A 3 -8.34 -10.66 11.47
N ILE A 4 -9.05 -9.63 11.94
CA ILE A 4 -8.58 -8.73 13.00
C ILE A 4 -9.04 -9.33 14.33
N PRO A 5 -8.09 -9.70 15.21
CA PRO A 5 -8.39 -10.09 16.58
C PRO A 5 -9.27 -9.06 17.29
N PRO A 6 -10.18 -9.49 18.17
CA PRO A 6 -11.01 -8.59 18.95
C PRO A 6 -10.25 -7.40 19.55
N GLU A 7 -9.06 -7.62 20.10
CA GLU A 7 -8.20 -6.63 20.74
C GLU A 7 -7.67 -5.55 19.78
N PHE A 8 -7.58 -5.84 18.48
CA PHE A 8 -7.13 -4.89 17.45
C PHE A 8 -8.28 -4.26 16.66
N ARG A 9 -9.54 -4.61 16.95
CA ARG A 9 -10.71 -4.03 16.27
C ARG A 9 -10.87 -2.56 16.65
N GLY A 10 -11.21 -1.73 15.67
CA GLY A 10 -11.38 -0.29 15.86
C GLY A 10 -10.07 0.51 15.96
N GLN A 11 -8.92 -0.18 15.95
CA GLN A 11 -7.63 0.48 15.92
C GLN A 11 -7.29 0.99 14.51
N PRO A 12 -6.58 2.13 14.40
CA PRO A 12 -6.06 2.58 13.11
C PRO A 12 -5.06 1.55 12.57
N ARG A 13 -5.08 1.38 11.25
CA ARG A 13 -4.08 0.61 10.51
C ARG A 13 -3.77 1.33 9.21
N SER A 14 -2.55 1.19 8.72
CA SER A 14 -2.18 1.74 7.42
C SER A 14 -2.94 1.03 6.29
N LEU A 15 -3.13 1.73 5.18
CA LEU A 15 -3.73 1.13 3.99
C LEU A 15 -2.88 -0.06 3.49
N ALA A 16 -1.56 0.07 3.59
CA ALA A 16 -0.62 -0.98 3.24
C ALA A 16 -0.79 -2.23 4.10
N ALA A 17 -1.09 -2.09 5.40
CA ALA A 17 -1.38 -3.22 6.28
C ALA A 17 -2.63 -4.00 5.86
N MET A 18 -3.62 -3.32 5.27
CA MET A 18 -4.79 -3.98 4.68
C MET A 18 -4.39 -4.71 3.40
N PHE A 19 -3.66 -4.06 2.48
CA PHE A 19 -3.20 -4.69 1.23
C PHE A 19 -2.27 -5.89 1.46
N ALA A 20 -1.49 -5.90 2.54
CA ALA A 20 -0.60 -7.02 2.87
C ALA A 20 -1.34 -8.31 3.26
N GLN A 21 -2.63 -8.23 3.60
CA GLN A 21 -3.46 -9.38 3.98
C GLN A 21 -4.33 -9.89 2.83
N VAL A 22 -4.25 -9.27 1.65
CA VAL A 22 -5.18 -9.57 0.56
C VAL A 22 -4.46 -9.82 -0.77
N THR A 23 -4.92 -10.85 -1.46
CA THR A 23 -4.70 -11.03 -2.89
C THR A 23 -5.89 -10.41 -3.63
N THR A 24 -5.59 -9.40 -4.42
CA THR A 24 -6.52 -8.57 -5.19
C THR A 24 -6.97 -9.26 -6.48
N ASP A 25 -8.10 -8.80 -7.03
CA ASP A 25 -8.57 -9.23 -8.34
C ASP A 25 -7.97 -8.39 -9.48
N ALA A 26 -8.33 -8.72 -10.72
CA ALA A 26 -7.88 -8.00 -11.92
C ALA A 26 -8.28 -6.50 -11.95
N ARG A 27 -9.11 -6.02 -11.02
CA ARG A 27 -9.53 -4.61 -10.92
C ARG A 27 -8.75 -3.84 -9.85
N GLU A 28 -7.60 -4.35 -9.41
CA GLU A 28 -6.74 -3.67 -8.44
C GLU A 28 -6.38 -2.24 -8.87
N SER A 29 -5.99 -2.02 -10.13
CA SER A 29 -5.65 -0.69 -10.65
C SER A 29 -6.79 0.32 -10.43
N LEU A 30 -8.04 -0.11 -10.62
CA LEU A 30 -9.22 0.69 -10.34
C LEU A 30 -9.43 0.93 -8.83
N ALA A 31 -9.14 -0.05 -7.98
CA ALA A 31 -9.16 0.15 -6.53
C ALA A 31 -8.14 1.22 -6.10
N ILE A 32 -6.91 1.10 -6.60
CA ILE A 32 -5.81 2.02 -6.31
C ILE A 32 -6.12 3.42 -6.87
N LYS A 33 -6.66 3.54 -8.09
CA LYS A 33 -7.13 4.84 -8.62
C LYS A 33 -8.09 5.53 -7.67
N ARG A 34 -9.07 4.79 -7.13
CA ARG A 34 -10.07 5.34 -6.20
C ARG A 34 -9.47 5.72 -4.84
N ILE A 35 -8.44 5.00 -4.39
CA ILE A 35 -7.64 5.37 -3.22
C ILE A 35 -6.88 6.67 -3.47
N VAL A 36 -6.27 6.82 -4.65
CA VAL A 36 -5.48 8.00 -5.00
C VAL A 36 -6.38 9.22 -5.10
N LEU A 37 -7.45 9.16 -5.89
CA LEU A 37 -8.36 10.29 -6.11
C LEU A 37 -9.24 10.59 -4.89
N ALA A 38 -9.68 9.56 -4.17
CA ALA A 38 -10.53 9.67 -2.99
C ALA A 38 -11.77 10.57 -3.18
N GLU A 39 -12.36 10.57 -4.36
CA GLU A 39 -13.50 11.41 -4.73
C GLU A 39 -14.79 10.99 -4.01
N PRO A 40 -15.45 11.88 -3.25
CA PRO A 40 -16.73 11.61 -2.61
C PRO A 40 -17.80 11.13 -3.61
N GLY A 41 -18.64 10.19 -3.19
CA GLY A 41 -19.67 9.56 -4.02
C GLY A 41 -19.18 8.33 -4.79
N THR A 42 -17.87 8.19 -5.01
CA THR A 42 -17.28 7.03 -5.69
C THR A 42 -17.54 5.74 -4.93
N THR A 43 -17.96 4.71 -5.65
CA THR A 43 -18.17 3.35 -5.10
C THR A 43 -17.14 2.37 -5.66
N HIS A 44 -16.72 1.39 -4.85
CA HIS A 44 -15.93 0.26 -5.32
C HIS A 44 -16.51 -1.06 -4.83
N GLN A 45 -16.49 -2.06 -5.71
CA GLN A 45 -16.85 -3.44 -5.42
C GLN A 45 -15.79 -4.35 -6.03
N GLY A 46 -15.40 -5.37 -5.26
CA GLY A 46 -14.41 -6.36 -5.68
C GLY A 46 -14.50 -7.61 -4.83
N ILE A 47 -13.87 -8.68 -5.30
CA ILE A 47 -13.75 -9.93 -4.54
C ILE A 47 -12.27 -10.21 -4.36
N TRP A 48 -11.79 -10.10 -3.12
CA TRP A 48 -10.40 -10.35 -2.79
C TRP A 48 -10.29 -11.59 -1.92
N THR A 49 -9.19 -12.31 -2.07
CA THR A 49 -8.83 -13.40 -1.16
C THR A 49 -8.09 -12.79 0.01
N VAL A 50 -8.55 -13.04 1.23
CA VAL A 50 -7.97 -12.55 2.47
C VAL A 50 -7.25 -13.71 3.14
N SER A 51 -5.95 -13.53 3.42
CA SER A 51 -5.15 -14.48 4.19
C SER A 51 -5.33 -14.20 5.68
N ARG A 52 -5.65 -15.24 6.44
CA ARG A 52 -5.77 -15.21 7.91
C ARG A 52 -4.40 -15.44 8.55
N ARG A 53 -4.29 -15.10 9.83
CA ARG A 53 -3.04 -15.28 10.61
C ARG A 53 -2.72 -16.75 10.88
N ASP A 54 -3.72 -17.63 10.84
CA ASP A 54 -3.54 -19.08 10.93
C ASP A 54 -3.11 -19.72 9.61
N GLY A 55 -2.89 -18.92 8.56
CA GLY A 55 -2.51 -19.37 7.23
C GLY A 55 -3.67 -19.84 6.35
N SER A 56 -4.91 -19.90 6.88
CA SER A 56 -6.09 -20.18 6.06
C SER A 56 -6.50 -18.96 5.25
N GLU A 57 -7.30 -19.17 4.20
CA GLU A 57 -7.79 -18.09 3.36
C GLU A 57 -9.31 -18.10 3.26
N PHE A 58 -9.90 -16.94 2.94
CA PHE A 58 -11.29 -16.85 2.52
C PHE A 58 -11.47 -15.76 1.47
N ARG A 59 -12.50 -15.88 0.64
CA ARG A 59 -12.87 -14.83 -0.29
C ARG A 59 -13.83 -13.87 0.37
N SER A 60 -13.56 -12.58 0.22
CA SER A 60 -14.43 -11.53 0.68
C SER A 60 -14.90 -10.68 -0.50
N HIS A 61 -16.21 -10.66 -0.72
CA HIS A 61 -16.81 -9.58 -1.48
C HIS A 61 -16.83 -8.34 -0.59
N PHE A 62 -16.25 -7.24 -1.08
CA PHE A 62 -16.32 -5.97 -0.38
C PHE A 62 -16.99 -4.94 -1.28
N SER A 63 -17.80 -4.08 -0.65
CA SER A 63 -18.45 -2.96 -1.29
C SER A 63 -18.24 -1.73 -0.42
N CYS A 64 -17.69 -0.66 -0.99
CA CYS A 64 -17.46 0.60 -0.28
C CYS A 64 -17.92 1.82 -1.08
N ARG A 65 -18.15 2.92 -0.36
CA ARG A 65 -18.39 4.26 -0.90
C ARG A 65 -17.51 5.27 -0.17
N ILE A 66 -16.98 6.23 -0.91
CA ILE A 66 -16.18 7.33 -0.38
C ILE A 66 -17.10 8.50 -0.01
N PHE A 67 -16.89 9.08 1.16
CA PHE A 67 -17.63 10.23 1.69
C PHE A 67 -16.67 11.36 2.05
N ALA A 68 -17.15 12.60 1.94
CA ALA A 68 -16.56 13.72 2.64
C ALA A 68 -17.17 13.77 4.06
N GLU A 69 -16.32 13.76 5.07
CA GLU A 69 -16.70 13.91 6.47
C GLU A 69 -16.21 15.28 6.94
N ALA A 70 -17.15 16.19 7.16
CA ALA A 70 -16.88 17.52 7.69
C ALA A 70 -16.57 17.44 9.19
N ARG A 71 -15.61 18.25 9.63
CA ARG A 71 -15.27 18.41 11.04
C ARG A 71 -15.14 19.90 11.36
N PRO A 72 -15.71 20.39 12.48
CA PRO A 72 -15.59 21.80 12.84
C PRO A 72 -14.12 22.23 12.93
N GLY A 73 -13.71 23.20 12.12
CA GLY A 73 -12.35 23.76 12.15
C GLY A 73 -11.27 22.95 11.43
N GLU A 74 -11.60 21.83 10.79
CA GLU A 74 -10.66 21.00 10.04
C GLU A 74 -11.09 20.86 8.56
N PRO A 75 -10.14 20.67 7.61
CA PRO A 75 -10.48 20.32 6.24
C PRO A 75 -11.29 19.02 6.16
N ASP A 76 -12.21 18.94 5.21
CA ASP A 76 -13.02 17.74 4.98
C ASP A 76 -12.16 16.48 4.81
N ARG A 77 -12.38 15.50 5.67
CA ARG A 77 -11.70 14.21 5.55
C ARG A 77 -12.40 13.34 4.51
N ARG A 78 -11.63 12.66 3.66
CA ARG A 78 -12.16 11.61 2.79
C ARG A 78 -12.18 10.29 3.55
N VAL A 79 -13.34 9.64 3.61
CA VAL A 79 -13.54 8.38 4.34
C VAL A 79 -14.23 7.38 3.43
N ALA A 80 -13.59 6.23 3.20
CA ALA A 80 -14.25 5.09 2.57
C ALA A 80 -14.97 4.27 3.65
N ARG A 81 -16.28 4.09 3.52
CA ARG A 81 -17.08 3.20 4.36
C ARG A 81 -17.56 2.03 3.53
N GLY A 82 -17.42 0.82 4.05
CA GLY A 82 -17.77 -0.38 3.30
C GLY A 82 -18.19 -1.54 4.16
N ILE A 83 -18.81 -2.52 3.51
CA ILE A 83 -19.21 -3.79 4.09
C ILE A 83 -18.43 -4.87 3.37
N SER A 84 -18.01 -5.87 4.13
CA SER A 84 -17.40 -7.08 3.62
C SER A 84 -18.27 -8.27 3.98
N GLN A 85 -18.45 -9.17 3.03
CA GLN A 85 -19.12 -10.44 3.23
C GLN A 85 -18.20 -11.56 2.76
N GLU A 86 -18.10 -12.63 3.55
CA GLU A 86 -17.45 -13.86 3.12
C GLU A 86 -18.28 -14.52 2.01
N VAL A 87 -17.61 -14.92 0.93
CA VAL A 87 -18.23 -15.58 -0.22
C VAL A 87 -17.56 -16.91 -0.46
N ALA A 88 -18.28 -17.83 -1.10
CA ALA A 88 -17.77 -19.16 -1.39
C ALA A 88 -16.48 -19.11 -2.23
N MET A 89 -15.59 -20.07 -1.97
CA MET A 89 -14.42 -20.31 -2.81
C MET A 89 -14.86 -20.71 -4.24
N PRO A 90 -14.01 -20.47 -5.27
CA PRO A 90 -14.26 -20.92 -6.63
C PRO A 90 -14.63 -22.40 -6.63
N ARG A 91 -15.60 -22.80 -7.46
CA ARG A 91 -15.86 -24.24 -7.64
C ARG A 91 -14.64 -24.88 -8.30
N ARG A 92 -14.37 -26.16 -7.98
CA ARG A 92 -13.37 -26.97 -8.70
C ARG A 92 -13.63 -26.86 -10.21
N GLY A 93 -12.62 -26.41 -10.97
CA GLY A 93 -12.71 -26.22 -12.41
C GLY A 93 -12.92 -24.77 -12.87
N GLU A 94 -13.08 -23.81 -11.95
CA GLU A 94 -12.88 -22.39 -12.30
C GLU A 94 -11.42 -22.17 -12.72
N PRO A 95 -11.17 -21.44 -13.83
CA PRO A 95 -9.82 -21.18 -14.28
C PRO A 95 -9.05 -20.40 -13.22
N GLU A 96 -7.81 -20.83 -12.95
CA GLU A 96 -6.89 -20.09 -12.09
C GLU A 96 -6.76 -18.64 -12.57
N PRO A 97 -6.63 -17.66 -11.66
CA PRO A 97 -6.36 -16.28 -12.04
C PRO A 97 -5.14 -16.20 -12.96
N ILE A 98 -5.27 -15.48 -14.07
CA ILE A 98 -4.16 -15.27 -14.99
C ILE A 98 -3.10 -14.44 -14.28
N VAL A 99 -1.97 -15.05 -13.97
CA VAL A 99 -0.76 -14.33 -13.57
C VAL A 99 -0.15 -13.74 -14.84
N LEU A 100 -0.29 -12.43 -14.99
CA LEU A 100 0.26 -11.65 -16.10
C LEU A 100 1.79 -11.82 -16.19
N LEU A 101 2.33 -11.90 -17.41
CA LEU A 101 3.77 -12.06 -17.64
C LEU A 101 4.56 -10.89 -17.03
N GLU A 102 4.00 -9.69 -17.08
CA GLU A 102 4.56 -8.47 -16.50
C GLU A 102 4.79 -8.61 -15.00
N HIS A 103 3.91 -9.32 -14.27
CA HIS A 103 4.12 -9.61 -12.85
C HIS A 103 5.34 -10.50 -12.65
N LYS A 104 5.45 -11.59 -13.41
CA LYS A 104 6.58 -12.52 -13.32
C LYS A 104 7.91 -11.84 -13.68
N LEU A 105 7.89 -10.97 -14.69
CA LEU A 105 9.05 -10.16 -15.07
C LEU A 105 9.44 -9.20 -13.95
N LEU A 106 8.45 -8.49 -13.37
CA LEU A 106 8.68 -7.58 -12.25
C LEU A 106 9.28 -8.33 -11.05
N GLU A 107 8.71 -9.46 -10.66
CA GLU A 107 9.24 -10.32 -9.59
C GLU A 107 10.68 -10.75 -9.87
N SER A 108 10.96 -11.30 -11.05
CA SER A 108 12.29 -11.78 -11.45
C SER A 108 13.35 -10.68 -11.50
N SER A 109 12.94 -9.43 -11.73
CA SER A 109 13.84 -8.28 -11.76
C SER A 109 14.18 -7.73 -10.37
N THR A 110 13.58 -8.25 -9.31
CA THR A 110 13.79 -7.79 -7.94
C THR A 110 15.16 -8.23 -7.45
N ARG A 111 15.97 -7.28 -7.02
CA ARG A 111 17.32 -7.56 -6.49
C ARG A 111 17.21 -8.11 -5.07
N PRO A 112 18.10 -9.02 -4.63
CA PRO A 112 18.18 -9.41 -3.23
C PRO A 112 18.32 -8.19 -2.31
N GLY A 113 17.50 -8.13 -1.25
CA GLY A 113 17.49 -7.01 -0.30
C GLY A 113 16.80 -5.73 -0.79
N GLU A 114 16.25 -5.73 -2.01
CA GLU A 114 15.45 -4.63 -2.54
C GLU A 114 13.97 -4.80 -2.15
N PHE A 115 13.40 -3.71 -1.64
CA PHE A 115 11.99 -3.60 -1.30
C PHE A 115 11.29 -2.70 -2.31
N ARG A 116 10.08 -3.09 -2.72
CA ARG A 116 9.30 -2.35 -3.73
C ARG A 116 7.94 -1.96 -3.18
N ALA A 117 7.63 -0.67 -3.30
CA ALA A 117 6.44 -0.07 -2.74
C ALA A 117 5.73 0.83 -3.76
N LEU A 118 4.41 0.88 -3.69
CA LEU A 118 3.60 1.84 -4.42
C LEU A 118 3.19 2.98 -3.48
N ILE A 119 3.54 4.22 -3.84
CA ILE A 119 3.31 5.42 -3.04
C ILE A 119 2.29 6.33 -3.73
N ASN A 120 1.33 6.85 -2.97
CA ASN A 120 0.42 7.88 -3.45
C ASN A 120 1.15 9.23 -3.54
N LEU A 121 1.26 9.81 -4.73
CA LEU A 121 1.99 11.06 -4.94
C LEU A 121 1.31 12.31 -4.35
N GLN A 122 0.00 12.26 -4.09
CA GLN A 122 -0.74 13.41 -3.55
C GLN A 122 -0.49 13.64 -2.06
N ASN A 123 -0.22 12.57 -1.31
CA ASN A 123 -0.02 12.63 0.15
C ASN A 123 1.24 11.90 0.63
N LEU A 124 2.00 11.32 -0.30
CA LEU A 124 3.26 10.59 -0.09
C LEU A 124 3.13 9.41 0.89
N ARG A 125 1.94 8.80 0.97
CA ARG A 125 1.69 7.63 1.82
C ARG A 125 1.86 6.32 1.05
N LEU A 126 2.34 5.31 1.76
CA LEU A 126 2.41 3.93 1.25
C LEU A 126 1.00 3.40 0.99
N ILE A 127 0.75 2.98 -0.26
CA ILE A 127 -0.48 2.31 -0.66
C ILE A 127 -0.33 0.82 -0.38
N ARG A 128 0.71 0.18 -0.94
CA ARG A 128 0.99 -1.24 -0.79
C ARG A 128 2.45 -1.58 -1.11
N TRP A 129 2.89 -2.75 -0.68
CA TRP A 129 4.10 -3.42 -1.18
C TRP A 129 3.81 -4.11 -2.51
N VAL A 130 4.73 -4.06 -3.47
CA VAL A 130 4.54 -4.72 -4.77
C VAL A 130 4.47 -6.24 -4.59
N HIS A 131 3.64 -6.92 -5.40
CA HIS A 131 3.51 -8.38 -5.33
C HIS A 131 4.86 -9.06 -5.55
N GLY A 132 5.13 -10.12 -4.78
CA GLY A 132 6.40 -10.85 -4.78
C GLY A 132 7.61 -10.11 -4.19
N SER A 133 7.46 -8.84 -3.77
CA SER A 133 8.50 -8.15 -2.99
C SER A 133 8.49 -8.65 -1.54
N ALA A 134 9.68 -8.76 -0.94
CA ALA A 134 9.79 -8.84 0.50
C ALA A 134 9.13 -7.62 1.15
N VAL A 135 8.58 -7.82 2.34
CA VAL A 135 8.02 -6.76 3.18
C VAL A 135 9.01 -6.51 4.32
N PRO A 136 9.48 -5.27 4.55
CA PRO A 136 10.51 -5.02 5.53
C PRO A 136 9.96 -5.15 6.96
N GLU A 137 10.50 -6.11 7.72
CA GLU A 137 10.12 -6.35 9.12
C GLU A 137 10.65 -5.27 10.07
N ARG A 138 11.76 -4.62 9.71
CA ARG A 138 12.39 -3.59 10.55
C ARG A 138 11.70 -2.22 10.46
N ILE A 139 10.86 -1.98 9.46
CA ILE A 139 10.21 -0.69 9.23
C ILE A 139 8.83 -0.70 9.86
N ALA A 140 8.48 0.34 10.61
CA ALA A 140 7.15 0.54 11.17
C ALA A 140 6.18 1.03 10.08
N TRP A 141 5.68 0.12 9.24
CA TRP A 141 4.77 0.46 8.13
C TRP A 141 3.31 0.06 8.41
N GLN A 142 3.05 -0.78 9.42
CA GLN A 142 1.71 -1.30 9.68
C GLN A 142 0.81 -0.28 10.38
N GLY A 143 1.40 0.53 11.28
CA GLY A 143 0.70 1.56 12.05
C GLY A 143 -0.40 1.03 12.98
N GLY A 144 -0.25 -0.21 13.47
CA GLY A 144 -1.13 -0.83 14.48
C GLY A 144 -0.53 -0.81 15.88
N ALA A 145 -1.25 -1.34 16.88
CA ALA A 145 -0.75 -1.40 18.25
C ALA A 145 0.57 -2.17 18.38
N GLY A 146 1.54 -1.56 19.04
CA GLY A 146 2.88 -2.12 19.27
C GLY A 146 3.96 -1.56 18.34
N GLU A 147 3.60 -0.86 17.27
CA GLU A 147 4.55 -0.17 16.39
C GLU A 147 4.37 1.37 16.46
N PRO A 148 5.46 2.14 16.28
CA PRO A 148 5.37 3.57 16.03
C PRO A 148 4.55 3.92 14.77
N GLU A 149 4.05 5.16 14.68
CA GLU A 149 3.35 5.59 13.47
C GLU A 149 4.29 5.59 12.24
N PRO A 150 3.85 5.05 11.09
CA PRO A 150 4.63 5.06 9.86
C PRO A 150 4.97 6.48 9.44
N MET A 151 6.26 6.78 9.37
CA MET A 151 6.73 8.13 9.10
C MET A 151 8.07 8.12 8.37
N VAL A 152 8.24 9.10 7.48
CA VAL A 152 9.56 9.51 6.97
C VAL A 152 10.06 10.66 7.83
N HIS A 153 11.35 10.72 8.12
CA HIS A 153 11.95 11.74 8.96
C HIS A 153 11.54 13.15 8.49
N PRO A 154 11.09 14.04 9.40
CA PRO A 154 10.55 15.35 9.01
C PRO A 154 11.50 16.20 8.16
N GLU A 155 12.81 16.12 8.42
CA GLU A 155 13.85 16.82 7.62
C GLU A 155 13.95 16.30 6.18
N ASP A 156 13.59 15.04 5.93
CA ASP A 156 13.70 14.42 4.61
C ASP A 156 12.45 14.70 3.75
N ARG A 157 11.46 15.43 4.29
CA ARG A 157 10.25 15.83 3.56
C ARG A 157 10.56 16.63 2.30
N ARG A 158 11.61 17.47 2.34
CA ARG A 158 12.05 18.23 1.17
C ARG A 158 12.50 17.29 0.04
N VAL A 159 13.34 16.31 0.39
CA VAL A 159 13.83 15.30 -0.56
C VAL A 159 12.67 14.53 -1.19
N MET A 160 11.69 14.10 -0.41
CA MET A 160 10.51 13.39 -0.94
C MET A 160 9.72 14.25 -1.95
N ILE A 161 9.51 15.53 -1.65
CA ILE A 161 8.79 16.45 -2.53
C ILE A 161 9.57 16.67 -3.83
N ASP A 162 10.88 16.84 -3.73
CA ASP A 162 11.73 17.09 -4.89
C ASP A 162 11.82 15.84 -5.80
N MET A 163 11.90 14.64 -5.20
CA MET A 163 11.75 13.38 -5.92
C MET A 163 10.39 13.30 -6.63
N ALA A 164 9.28 13.52 -5.91
CA ALA A 164 7.94 13.46 -6.48
C ALA A 164 7.76 14.42 -7.67
N LYS A 165 8.28 15.65 -7.61
CA LYS A 165 8.24 16.63 -8.70
C LYS A 165 9.19 16.28 -9.87
N GLY A 166 10.24 15.51 -9.61
CA GLY A 166 11.18 15.08 -10.64
C GLY A 166 10.62 13.96 -11.51
N LEU A 167 9.65 13.20 -11.01
CA LEU A 167 9.05 12.04 -11.69
C LEU A 167 8.36 12.40 -13.01
N ASP A 168 7.90 13.63 -13.19
CA ASP A 168 7.32 14.10 -14.46
C ASP A 168 8.36 14.13 -15.60
N ARG A 169 9.65 14.13 -15.27
CA ARG A 169 10.76 14.20 -16.25
C ARG A 169 11.50 12.89 -16.40
N SER A 170 11.77 12.21 -15.29
CA SER A 170 12.56 10.98 -15.26
C SER A 170 12.42 10.25 -13.93
N SER A 171 13.01 9.06 -13.83
CA SER A 171 13.27 8.44 -12.53
C SER A 171 14.04 9.40 -11.61
N THR A 172 13.76 9.34 -10.30
CA THR A 172 14.46 10.13 -9.28
C THR A 172 15.05 9.23 -8.21
N ALA A 173 16.13 9.65 -7.57
CA ALA A 173 16.73 8.92 -6.46
C ALA A 173 16.99 9.86 -5.27
N GLY A 174 17.05 9.29 -4.07
CA GLY A 174 17.36 10.03 -2.86
C GLY A 174 17.52 9.09 -1.67
N THR A 175 18.25 9.57 -0.67
CA THR A 175 18.35 8.89 0.61
C THR A 175 17.32 9.48 1.57
N LEU A 176 16.57 8.62 2.26
CA LEU A 176 15.55 9.00 3.24
C LEU A 176 15.76 8.21 4.53
N ARG A 177 15.23 8.72 5.64
CA ARG A 177 15.12 8.00 6.90
C ARG A 177 13.66 7.63 7.14
N VAL A 178 13.37 6.35 7.33
CA VAL A 178 12.04 5.82 7.62
C VAL A 178 11.97 5.30 9.05
N ARG A 179 10.79 5.33 9.65
CA ARG A 179 10.59 4.89 11.04
C ARG A 179 10.82 3.38 11.17
N GLY A 180 11.67 2.99 12.11
CA GLY A 180 11.87 1.60 12.52
C GLY A 180 10.81 1.12 13.52
N VAL A 181 10.61 -0.20 13.61
CA VAL A 181 9.70 -0.83 14.58
C VAL A 181 10.11 -0.59 16.04
N ASP A 182 11.40 -0.36 16.28
CA ASP A 182 12.01 0.03 17.55
C ASP A 182 11.82 1.52 17.90
N GLY A 183 11.32 2.32 16.96
CA GLY A 183 11.22 3.77 17.11
C GLY A 183 12.40 4.55 16.53
N ASP A 184 13.47 3.88 16.10
CA ASP A 184 14.64 4.54 15.52
C ASP A 184 14.39 4.94 14.06
N TRP A 185 15.42 5.54 13.45
CA TRP A 185 15.39 5.98 12.06
C TRP A 185 16.29 5.09 11.21
N ILE A 186 15.68 4.39 10.26
CA ILE A 186 16.38 3.51 9.32
C ILE A 186 16.64 4.28 8.04
N ARG A 187 17.91 4.40 7.66
CA ARG A 187 18.31 5.01 6.40
C ARG A 187 18.01 4.05 5.23
N ILE A 188 17.41 4.57 4.17
CA ILE A 188 17.11 3.86 2.93
C ILE A 188 17.64 4.65 1.74
N ASP A 189 18.14 3.94 0.74
CA ASP A 189 18.48 4.52 -0.55
C ASP A 189 17.38 4.15 -1.54
N ALA A 190 16.61 5.16 -1.96
CA ALA A 190 15.39 4.98 -2.73
C ALA A 190 15.55 5.50 -4.15
N THR A 191 15.03 4.73 -5.11
CA THR A 191 14.77 5.18 -6.48
C THR A 191 13.27 5.11 -6.74
N ALA A 192 12.72 6.11 -7.40
CA ALA A 192 11.30 6.21 -7.72
C ALA A 192 11.09 6.34 -9.24
N ASN A 193 10.07 5.65 -9.73
CA ASN A 193 9.57 5.74 -11.11
C ASN A 193 8.09 6.10 -11.10
N LEU A 194 7.66 6.88 -12.09
CA LEU A 194 6.24 7.20 -12.29
C LEU A 194 5.52 5.98 -12.85
N VAL A 195 4.39 5.62 -12.26
CA VAL A 195 3.50 4.55 -12.73
C VAL A 195 2.16 5.16 -13.09
N ALA A 196 1.73 4.97 -14.33
CA ALA A 196 0.37 5.28 -14.75
C ALA A 196 -0.57 4.16 -14.29
N LEU A 197 -1.49 4.48 -13.39
CA LEU A 197 -2.56 3.57 -12.96
C LEU A 197 -3.72 3.59 -13.96
N GLU A 198 -3.96 4.76 -14.53
CA GLU A 198 -4.94 5.08 -15.57
C GLU A 198 -4.45 6.32 -16.34
N ARG A 199 -5.15 6.71 -17.42
CA ARG A 199 -4.75 7.81 -18.33
C ARG A 199 -4.38 9.13 -17.61
N ASP A 200 -4.96 9.38 -16.44
CA ASP A 200 -4.87 10.63 -15.69
C ASP A 200 -4.48 10.45 -14.21
N VAL A 201 -4.17 9.22 -13.78
CA VAL A 201 -3.87 8.92 -12.38
C VAL A 201 -2.54 8.20 -12.28
N THR A 202 -1.62 8.80 -11.53
CA THR A 202 -0.28 8.28 -11.33
C THR A 202 0.00 7.96 -9.86
N ALA A 203 0.96 7.06 -9.66
CA ALA A 203 1.59 6.75 -8.40
C ALA A 203 3.10 6.64 -8.60
N ALA A 204 3.86 6.55 -7.53
CA ALA A 204 5.28 6.23 -7.60
C ALA A 204 5.54 4.77 -7.26
N LEU A 205 6.24 4.06 -8.13
CA LEU A 205 6.94 2.82 -7.76
C LEU A 205 8.28 3.22 -7.13
N VAL A 206 8.41 2.96 -5.84
CA VAL A 206 9.64 3.20 -5.08
C VAL A 206 10.33 1.87 -4.84
N MET A 207 11.59 1.78 -5.24
CA MET A 207 12.48 0.65 -5.00
C MET A 207 13.57 1.14 -4.06
N PHE A 208 13.85 0.42 -2.98
CA PHE A 208 14.86 0.83 -2.04
C PHE A 208 15.55 -0.35 -1.36
N THR A 209 16.75 -0.11 -0.86
CA THR A 209 17.48 -1.00 0.04
C THR A 209 17.59 -0.35 1.40
N LEU A 210 17.70 -1.16 2.45
CA LEU A 210 18.13 -0.65 3.75
C LEU A 210 19.63 -0.38 3.66
N ALA A 211 20.08 0.81 4.06
CA ALA A 211 21.50 1.03 4.22
C ALA A 211 21.99 0.14 5.38
N GLU A 212 23.08 -0.59 5.18
CA GLU A 212 23.72 -1.28 6.30
C GLU A 212 24.19 -0.23 7.31
N LEU A 213 23.94 -0.49 8.59
CA LEU A 213 24.57 0.29 9.64
C LEU A 213 26.05 -0.11 9.58
N ASP A 214 26.92 0.81 9.15
CA ASP A 214 28.37 0.65 9.35
C ASP A 214 28.57 0.29 10.83
N THR A 215 28.94 -0.97 11.07
CA THR A 215 29.14 -1.51 12.43
C THR A 215 30.57 -1.27 12.86
#